data_AF-A0A261A7T8-F1
#
_entry.id   AF-A0A261A7T8-F1
#
_cell.length_a   1.000
_cell.length_b   1.000
_cell.length_c   1.000
_cell.angle_alpha   90.00
_cell.angle_beta   90.00
_cell.angle_gamma   90.00
#
_symmetry.space_group_name_H-M   'P 1'
#
loop_
_entity.id
_entity.type
_entity.pdbx_description
1 polymer ?
#
loop_
_entity_poly.entity_id
_entity_poly.type
_entity_poly.pdbx_seq_one_letter_code
_entity_poly.pdbx_strand_id
1 'polypeptide(L)'
;MQTKEKKAAAQLEAEKLQGLQKMDNSAVRIIFETKTGSIYLKKADKMEWQGADSDGKLVVYERTEDPYFCVLIPSDIIESLSSKTEIDLDGSVIKFGNCKSIEAFYFPNASYTKKLYDTMKRL
;
A
#
# COMPACT_ATOMS: atom_id res chain seq x y z
N MET A 1 7.65 -31.29 -9.72
CA MET A 1 6.59 -30.26 -9.85
C MET A 1 6.97 -28.94 -9.16
N GLN A 2 7.60 -28.95 -7.98
CA GLN A 2 7.99 -27.73 -7.23
C GLN A 2 8.90 -26.72 -7.97
N THR A 3 9.70 -27.14 -8.96
CA THR A 3 10.60 -26.25 -9.72
C THR A 3 9.90 -25.38 -10.76
N LYS A 4 8.73 -25.78 -11.27
CA LYS A 4 7.96 -24.98 -12.25
C LYS A 4 7.14 -23.89 -11.56
N GLU A 5 6.52 -24.21 -10.43
CA GLU A 5 5.71 -23.27 -9.65
C GLU A 5 6.56 -22.16 -9.04
N LYS A 6 7.76 -22.48 -8.53
CA LYS A 6 8.70 -21.46 -8.02
C LYS A 6 9.20 -20.50 -9.13
N LYS A 7 9.45 -21.01 -10.33
CA LYS A 7 9.85 -20.18 -11.48
C LYS A 7 8.70 -19.28 -11.95
N ALA A 8 7.47 -19.81 -11.98
CA ALA A 8 6.29 -19.03 -12.34
C ALA A 8 5.99 -17.92 -11.32
N ALA A 9 6.12 -18.21 -10.02
CA ALA A 9 5.95 -17.22 -8.97
C ALA A 9 7.01 -16.10 -9.05
N ALA A 10 8.28 -16.46 -9.25
CA ALA A 10 9.37 -15.49 -9.40
C ALA A 10 9.20 -14.62 -10.67
N GLN A 11 8.74 -15.22 -11.78
CA GLN A 11 8.44 -14.48 -13.00
C GLN A 11 7.30 -13.48 -12.80
N LEU A 12 6.22 -13.89 -12.14
CA LEU A 12 5.09 -13.02 -11.82
C LEU A 12 5.50 -11.87 -10.89
N GLU A 13 6.36 -12.14 -9.91
CA GLU A 13 6.89 -11.11 -9.01
C GLU A 13 7.77 -10.11 -9.77
N ALA A 14 8.62 -10.59 -10.68
CA ALA A 14 9.44 -9.74 -11.55
C ALA A 14 8.57 -8.85 -12.47
N GLU A 15 7.49 -9.39 -13.04
CA GLU A 15 6.55 -8.62 -13.86
C GLU A 15 5.84 -7.53 -13.06
N LYS A 16 5.42 -7.83 -11.82
CA LYS A 16 4.83 -6.85 -10.91
C LYS A 16 5.81 -5.75 -10.54
N LEU A 17 7.04 -6.11 -10.20
CA LEU A 17 8.09 -5.14 -9.90
C LEU A 17 8.41 -4.26 -11.11
N GLN A 18 8.48 -4.82 -12.31
CA GLN A 18 8.65 -4.03 -13.54
C GLN A 18 7.48 -3.07 -13.77
N GLY A 19 6.24 -3.50 -13.48
CA GLY A 19 5.07 -2.63 -13.51
C GLY A 19 5.21 -1.46 -12.54
N LEU A 20 5.62 -1.75 -11.31
CA LEU A 20 5.89 -0.74 -10.28
C LEU A 20 7.02 0.21 -10.67
N GLN A 21 8.10 -0.30 -11.26
CA GLN A 21 9.25 0.48 -11.71
C GLN A 21 8.88 1.49 -12.81
N LYS A 22 7.84 1.24 -13.61
CA LYS A 22 7.34 2.23 -14.58
C LYS A 22 6.71 3.46 -13.91
N MET A 23 6.21 3.31 -12.68
CA MET A 23 5.63 4.39 -11.89
C MET A 23 6.68 5.02 -10.97
N ASP A 24 7.56 4.19 -10.40
CA ASP A 24 8.66 4.60 -9.53
C ASP A 24 9.93 3.82 -9.87
N ASN A 25 10.82 4.44 -10.64
CA ASN A 25 12.10 3.85 -11.08
C ASN A 25 13.01 3.42 -9.91
N SER A 26 12.75 3.92 -8.69
CA SER A 26 13.55 3.61 -7.50
C SER A 26 13.11 2.31 -6.83
N ALA A 27 11.99 1.71 -7.24
CA ALA A 27 11.44 0.52 -6.62
C ALA A 27 12.37 -0.71 -6.77
N VAL A 28 12.70 -1.34 -5.65
CA VAL A 28 13.62 -2.48 -5.55
C VAL A 28 12.90 -3.79 -5.29
N ARG A 29 11.88 -3.74 -4.42
CA ARG A 29 11.23 -4.96 -3.91
C ARG A 29 9.83 -4.66 -3.42
N ILE A 30 8.89 -5.52 -3.75
CA ILE A 30 7.55 -5.52 -3.16
C ILE A 30 7.60 -6.23 -1.81
N ILE A 31 7.22 -5.54 -0.74
CA ILE A 31 7.18 -6.07 0.62
C ILE A 31 5.83 -6.73 0.88
N PHE A 32 4.76 -6.10 0.41
CA PHE A 32 3.39 -6.56 0.63
C PHE A 32 2.48 -6.06 -0.48
N GLU A 33 1.59 -6.91 -0.99
CA GLU A 33 0.58 -6.53 -1.99
C GLU A 33 -0.78 -7.00 -1.51
N THR A 34 -1.73 -6.07 -1.43
CA THR A 34 -3.11 -6.36 -1.00
C THR A 34 -3.92 -7.09 -2.06
N LYS A 35 -4.98 -7.78 -1.60
CA LYS A 35 -6.14 -7.99 -2.47
C LYS A 35 -6.84 -6.65 -2.70
N THR A 36 -7.76 -6.59 -3.67
CA THR A 36 -8.59 -5.41 -3.90
C THR A 36 -9.32 -5.01 -2.61
N GLY A 37 -9.13 -3.77 -2.18
CA GLY A 37 -9.86 -3.10 -1.11
C GLY A 37 -10.45 -1.78 -1.61
N SER A 38 -11.20 -1.13 -0.73
CA SER A 38 -11.85 0.16 -1.03
C SER A 38 -11.13 1.28 -0.28
N ILE A 39 -10.97 2.42 -0.96
CA ILE A 39 -10.11 3.51 -0.50
C ILE A 39 -10.93 4.76 -0.32
N TYR A 40 -10.91 5.28 0.89
CA TYR A 40 -11.67 6.44 1.29
C TYR A 40 -10.68 7.57 1.57
N LEU A 41 -10.82 8.70 0.87
CA LEU A 41 -9.99 9.88 1.12
C LEU A 41 -10.77 10.88 1.96
N LYS A 42 -10.18 11.29 3.09
CA LYS A 42 -10.63 12.42 3.88
C LYS A 42 -9.70 13.60 3.63
N LYS A 43 -10.17 14.56 2.85
CA LYS A 43 -9.46 15.82 2.66
C LYS A 43 -9.56 16.67 3.94
N ALA A 44 -8.43 17.26 4.35
CA ALA A 44 -8.33 18.04 5.59
C ALA A 44 -9.25 19.28 5.60
N ASP A 45 -9.62 19.79 4.42
CA ASP A 45 -10.47 20.97 4.23
C ASP A 45 -11.96 20.72 4.50
N LYS A 46 -12.45 19.48 4.30
CA LYS A 46 -13.89 19.17 4.34
C LYS A 46 -14.34 18.43 5.59
N MET A 47 -13.42 17.94 6.42
CA MET A 47 -13.69 17.15 7.64
C MET A 47 -14.67 15.96 7.52
N GLU A 48 -15.17 15.66 6.33
CA GLU A 48 -16.09 14.57 6.01
C GLU A 48 -15.37 13.47 5.22
N TRP A 49 -15.70 12.22 5.55
CA TRP A 49 -15.29 11.08 4.73
C TRP A 49 -16.10 11.10 3.43
N GLN A 50 -15.41 11.20 2.30
CA GLN A 50 -16.07 11.01 1.02
C GLN A 50 -16.24 9.50 0.77
N GLY A 51 -17.21 9.13 -0.07
CA GLY A 51 -17.36 7.75 -0.53
C GLY A 51 -16.04 7.23 -1.14
N ALA A 52 -15.92 5.92 -1.32
CA ALA A 52 -14.70 5.34 -1.85
C ALA A 52 -14.32 6.01 -3.18
N ASP A 53 -13.14 6.63 -3.23
CA ASP A 53 -12.66 7.37 -4.40
C ASP A 53 -12.10 6.40 -5.44
N SER A 54 -11.60 5.25 -4.98
CA SER A 54 -11.12 4.17 -5.82
C SER A 54 -11.22 2.81 -5.12
N ASP A 55 -11.34 1.76 -5.93
CA ASP A 55 -11.11 0.38 -5.53
C ASP A 55 -9.79 -0.09 -6.16
N GLY A 56 -8.98 -0.82 -5.40
CA GLY A 56 -7.78 -1.43 -5.96
C GLY A 56 -6.88 -2.06 -4.93
N LYS A 57 -5.67 -2.39 -5.37
CA LYS A 57 -4.65 -3.02 -4.53
C LYS A 57 -3.67 -1.97 -4.02
N LEU A 58 -3.33 -2.03 -2.74
CA LEU A 58 -2.18 -1.34 -2.20
C LEU A 58 -0.93 -2.20 -2.38
N VAL A 59 0.18 -1.55 -2.71
CA VAL A 59 1.48 -2.19 -2.79
C VAL A 59 2.44 -1.46 -1.87
N VAL A 60 2.95 -2.14 -0.84
CA VAL A 60 4.04 -1.65 0.00
C VAL A 60 5.35 -2.13 -0.59
N TYR A 61 6.30 -1.23 -0.80
CA TYR A 61 7.55 -1.55 -1.47
C TYR A 61 8.73 -0.74 -0.94
N GLU A 62 9.92 -1.24 -1.22
CA GLU A 62 11.22 -0.66 -0.87
C GLU A 62 11.82 0.08 -2.06
N ARG A 63 12.51 1.20 -1.77
CA ARG A 63 13.19 2.05 -2.75
C ARG A 63 14.71 2.07 -2.51
N THR A 64 15.47 2.35 -3.56
CA THR A 64 16.94 2.49 -3.49
C THR A 64 17.39 3.73 -2.71
N GLU A 65 16.52 4.73 -2.61
CA GLU A 65 16.81 6.04 -2.03
C GLU A 65 15.62 6.55 -1.21
N ASP A 66 15.85 7.60 -0.43
CA ASP A 66 14.83 8.19 0.43
C ASP A 66 13.61 8.74 -0.37
N PRO A 67 12.37 8.60 0.14
CA PRO A 67 11.95 7.69 1.21
C PRO A 67 12.17 6.22 0.84
N TYR A 68 12.83 5.46 1.73
CA TYR A 68 13.19 4.05 1.51
C TYR A 68 12.00 3.09 1.42
N PHE A 69 10.84 3.50 1.93
CA PHE A 69 9.62 2.71 1.89
C PHE A 69 8.45 3.56 1.40
N CYS A 70 7.64 3.00 0.53
CA CYS A 70 6.48 3.66 -0.05
C CYS A 70 5.28 2.72 -0.13
N VAL A 71 4.10 3.33 -0.20
CA VAL A 71 2.84 2.67 -0.49
C VAL A 71 2.33 3.23 -1.81
N LEU A 72 2.14 2.36 -2.79
CA LEU A 72 1.38 2.68 -3.98
C LEU A 72 -0.10 2.43 -3.69
N ILE A 73 -0.89 3.46 -3.93
CA ILE A 73 -2.34 3.50 -3.76
C ILE A 73 -2.97 3.57 -5.16
N PRO A 74 -4.06 2.81 -5.41
CA PRO A 74 -4.88 2.92 -6.62
C PRO A 74 -5.20 4.36 -6.98
N SER A 75 -5.16 4.66 -8.29
CA SER A 75 -5.05 6.02 -8.87
C SER A 75 -3.61 6.57 -8.94
N ASP A 76 -2.61 5.68 -8.90
CA ASP A 76 -1.19 5.96 -9.09
C ASP A 76 -0.59 6.95 -8.08
N ILE A 77 -1.16 6.99 -6.87
CA ILE A 77 -0.67 7.83 -5.77
C ILE A 77 0.42 7.05 -5.03
N ILE A 78 1.60 7.66 -4.89
CA ILE A 78 2.71 7.10 -4.12
C ILE A 78 2.88 7.92 -2.84
N GLU A 79 2.70 7.26 -1.70
CA GLU A 79 2.87 7.87 -0.38
C GLU A 79 4.10 7.31 0.33
N SER A 80 4.88 8.19 0.94
CA SER A 80 6.08 7.82 1.69
C SER A 80 5.74 7.22 3.05
N LEU A 81 6.34 6.07 3.38
CA LEU A 81 6.34 5.51 4.73
C LEU A 81 7.59 5.99 5.47
N SER A 82 7.39 6.69 6.57
CA SER A 82 8.45 7.15 7.47
C SER A 82 8.03 6.99 8.91
N SER A 83 8.98 7.15 9.84
CA SER A 83 8.71 7.18 11.28
C SER A 83 7.73 8.29 11.71
N LYS A 84 7.50 9.30 10.86
CA LYS A 84 6.53 10.38 11.08
C LYS A 84 5.14 10.06 10.54
N THR A 85 4.99 8.99 9.78
CA THR A 85 3.70 8.60 9.20
C THR A 85 2.80 8.08 10.33
N GLU A 86 1.65 8.74 10.49
CA GLU A 86 0.64 8.32 11.45
C GLU A 86 -0.22 7.23 10.82
N ILE A 87 -0.20 6.04 11.44
CA ILE A 87 -0.93 4.87 10.99
C ILE A 87 -1.71 4.31 12.18
N ASP A 88 -3.02 4.20 12.02
CA ASP A 88 -3.95 3.68 13.01
C ASP A 88 -4.80 2.55 12.41
N LEU A 89 -5.23 1.60 13.26
CA LEU A 89 -6.03 0.45 12.86
C LEU A 89 -7.33 0.42 13.65
N ASP A 90 -8.45 0.50 12.92
CA ASP A 90 -9.79 0.48 13.46
C ASP A 90 -10.58 -0.66 12.81
N GLY A 91 -10.47 -1.85 13.40
CA GLY A 91 -11.04 -3.08 12.87
C GLY A 91 -10.47 -3.45 11.50
N SER A 92 -11.27 -3.23 10.46
CA SER A 92 -10.94 -3.51 9.06
C SER A 92 -10.47 -2.28 8.27
N VAL A 93 -10.31 -1.13 8.95
CA VAL A 93 -9.90 0.14 8.37
C VAL A 93 -8.52 0.51 8.85
N ILE A 94 -7.59 0.76 7.93
CA ILE A 94 -6.30 1.40 8.23
C ILE A 94 -6.44 2.87 7.92
N LYS A 95 -6.26 3.73 8.92
CA LYS A 95 -6.14 5.17 8.73
C LYS A 95 -4.66 5.48 8.54
N PHE A 96 -4.35 6.16 7.46
CA PHE A 96 -3.03 6.54 7.03
C PHE A 96 -3.04 8.04 6.76
N GLY A 97 -2.24 8.83 7.46
CA GLY A 97 -2.28 10.28 7.35
C GLY A 97 -0.91 10.90 7.18
N ASN A 98 -0.85 11.88 6.29
CA ASN A 98 0.16 12.94 6.34
C ASN A 98 -0.52 14.23 6.84
N CYS A 99 0.23 15.29 7.15
CA CYS A 99 -0.35 16.54 7.69
C CYS A 99 -1.37 17.24 6.76
N LYS A 100 -1.54 16.77 5.51
CA LYS A 100 -2.39 17.40 4.48
C LYS A 100 -3.64 16.57 4.13
N SER A 101 -3.60 15.25 4.30
CA SER A 101 -4.71 14.34 4.02
C SER A 101 -4.73 13.14 4.96
N ILE A 102 -5.93 12.68 5.32
CA ILE A 102 -6.13 11.40 6.00
C ILE A 102 -6.78 10.46 4.99
N GLU A 103 -6.16 9.32 4.75
CA GLU A 103 -6.64 8.26 3.89
C GLU A 103 -7.06 7.08 4.75
N ALA A 104 -8.16 6.43 4.40
CA ALA A 104 -8.63 5.22 5.05
C ALA A 104 -8.71 4.10 4.03
N PHE A 105 -8.04 3.00 4.32
CA PHE A 105 -8.07 1.80 3.52
C PHE A 105 -8.94 0.77 4.21
N TYR A 106 -10.06 0.43 3.58
CA TYR A 106 -10.93 -0.63 4.05
C TYR A 106 -10.64 -1.93 3.31
N PHE A 107 -10.36 -2.97 4.08
CA PHE A 107 -10.23 -4.33 3.56
C PHE A 107 -11.25 -5.24 4.24
N PRO A 108 -12.09 -5.97 3.49
CA PRO A 108 -13.12 -6.83 4.08
C PRO A 108 -12.58 -7.92 5.03
N ASN A 109 -11.30 -8.29 4.89
CA ASN A 109 -10.67 -9.33 5.68
C ASN A 109 -9.79 -8.72 6.80
N ALA A 110 -10.31 -8.68 8.03
CA ALA A 110 -9.63 -8.10 9.19
C ALA A 110 -8.24 -8.72 9.48
N SER A 111 -8.09 -10.04 9.31
CA SER A 111 -6.78 -10.71 9.51
C SER A 111 -5.74 -10.24 8.51
N TYR A 112 -6.18 -9.91 7.30
CA TYR A 112 -5.33 -9.40 6.23
C TYR A 112 -4.98 -7.92 6.47
N THR A 113 -5.98 -7.12 6.85
CA THR A 113 -5.82 -5.71 7.27
C THR A 113 -4.76 -5.58 8.38
N LYS A 114 -4.86 -6.44 9.41
CA LYS A 114 -3.91 -6.43 10.52
C LYS A 114 -2.48 -6.73 10.06
N LYS A 115 -2.28 -7.69 9.16
CA LYS A 115 -0.94 -8.01 8.61
C LYS A 115 -0.35 -6.83 7.83
N LEU A 116 -1.18 -6.14 7.05
CA LEU A 116 -0.75 -4.93 6.34
C LEU A 116 -0.35 -3.85 7.35
N TYR A 117 -1.20 -3.56 8.34
CA TYR A 117 -0.92 -2.60 9.41
C TYR A 117 0.39 -2.91 10.14
N ASP A 118 0.55 -4.16 10.62
CA ASP A 118 1.75 -4.61 11.31
C ASP A 118 3.00 -4.52 10.41
N THR A 119 2.85 -4.64 9.09
CA THR A 119 3.95 -4.47 8.13
C THR A 119 4.31 -3.00 8.01
N MET A 120 3.34 -2.13 7.74
CA MET A 120 3.59 -0.69 7.61
C MET A 120 4.14 -0.07 8.90
N LYS A 121 3.73 -0.55 10.07
CA LYS A 121 4.20 -0.01 11.35
C LYS A 121 5.63 -0.42 11.72
N ARG A 122 6.18 -1.46 11.07
CA ARG A 122 7.56 -1.93 11.27
C ARG A 122 8.58 -1.23 10.37
N LEU A 123 8.12 -0.57 9.32
CA LEU A 123 8.93 0.18 8.35
C LEU A 123 9.09 1.63 8.81
#